data_AF-A0A4U9WAT2-F1
#
_entry.id   AF-A0A4U9WAT2-F1
#
_cell.length_a   1.000
_cell.length_b   1.000
_cell.length_c   1.000
_cell.angle_alpha   90.00
_cell.angle_beta   90.00
_cell.angle_gamma   90.00
#
_symmetry.space_group_name_H-M   'P 1'
#
loop_
_entity.id
_entity.type
_entity.pdbx_description
1 polymer ?
#
loop_
_entity_poly.entity_id
_entity_poly.type
_entity_poly.pdbx_seq_one_letter_code
_entity_poly.pdbx_strand_id
1 'polypeptide(L)' 'MATQIFVNLPVSNFAASIEFFRQLGFIFNPQFTDDTAACMVVSESIYVMLLTHEKFLLFTPIPSAMPTKRRKC' A
#
# COMPACT_ATOMS: atom_id res chain seq x y z
N MET A 1 22.88 1.22 -12.72
CA MET A 1 21.53 1.82 -12.63
C MET A 1 20.84 1.17 -11.44
N ALA A 2 20.43 1.96 -10.44
CA ALA A 2 19.73 1.43 -9.28
C ALA A 2 18.26 1.24 -9.63
N THR A 3 17.79 -0.01 -9.66
CA THR A 3 16.37 -0.32 -9.86
C THR A 3 15.63 0.01 -8.57
N GLN A 4 14.84 1.08 -8.57
CA GLN A 4 13.97 1.41 -7.46
C GLN A 4 12.63 0.69 -7.65
N ILE A 5 12.21 -0.07 -6.64
CA ILE A 5 10.98 -0.85 -6.65
C ILE A 5 9.96 -0.12 -5.81
N PHE A 6 8.83 0.22 -6.41
CA PHE A 6 7.68 0.82 -5.76
C PHE A 6 6.51 -0.15 -5.81
N VAL A 7 6.03 -0.59 -4.65
CA VAL A 7 4.91 -1.54 -4.55
C VAL A 7 3.70 -0.82 -3.95
N ASN A 8 2.62 -0.72 -4.71
CA ASN A 8 1.35 -0.16 -4.23
C ASN A 8 0.47 -1.30 -3.69
N LEU A 9 0.21 -1.29 -2.39
CA LEU A 9 -0.58 -2.29 -1.69
C LEU A 9 -1.87 -1.65 -1.18
N PRO A 10 -3.04 -2.00 -1.75
CA PRO A 10 -4.31 -1.58 -1.20
C PRO A 10 -4.59 -2.32 0.11
N VAL A 11 -4.88 -1.57 1.17
CA VAL A 11 -5.21 -2.11 2.49
C VAL A 11 -6.65 -1.76 2.85
N SER A 12 -7.39 -2.75 3.35
CA SER A 12 -8.75 -2.54 3.85
C SER A 12 -8.75 -1.80 5.19
N ASN A 13 -7.79 -2.11 6.07
CA ASN A 13 -7.66 -1.48 7.39
C ASN A 13 -6.31 -0.77 7.53
N PHE A 14 -6.26 0.51 7.15
CA PHE A 14 -5.04 1.32 7.13
C PHE A 14 -4.34 1.38 8.49
N ALA A 15 -5.09 1.69 9.56
CA ALA A 15 -4.54 1.79 10.92
C ALA A 15 -3.91 0.47 11.39
N ALA A 16 -4.58 -0.67 11.14
CA ALA A 16 -4.05 -1.98 11.53
C ALA A 16 -2.80 -2.35 10.74
N SER A 17 -2.74 -1.99 9.45
CA SER A 17 -1.54 -2.21 8.64
C SER A 17 -0.36 -1.36 9.12
N ILE A 18 -0.56 -0.08 9.41
CA ILE A 18 0.52 0.77 9.96
C ILE A 18 1.05 0.19 11.28
N GLU A 19 0.14 -0.16 12.20
CA GLU A 19 0.52 -0.74 13.50
C GLU A 19 1.32 -2.03 13.32
N PHE A 20 0.87 -2.92 12.43
CA PHE A 20 1.56 -4.17 12.12
C PHE A 20 2.99 -3.95 11.60
N PHE A 21 3.13 -3.07 10.60
CA PHE A 21 4.44 -2.78 10.01
C PHE A 21 5.35 -1.97 10.95
N ARG A 22 4.79 -1.09 11.79
CA ARG A 22 5.53 -0.43 12.87
C ARG A 22 6.06 -1.42 13.89
N GLN A 23 5.24 -2.38 14.32
CA GLN A 23 5.66 -3.42 15.26
C GLN A 23 6.76 -4.32 14.69
N LEU A 24 6.76 -4.52 13.37
CA LEU A 24 7.83 -5.23 12.66
C LEU A 24 9.14 -4.42 12.58
N GLY A 25 9.13 -3.15 12.99
CA GLY A 25 10.31 -2.28 12.97
C GLY A 25 10.54 -1.56 11.63
N PHE A 26 9.55 -1.53 10.74
CA PHE A 26 9.66 -0.77 9.50
C PHE A 26 9.52 0.74 9.76
N ILE A 27 10.26 1.51 8.97
CA ILE A 27 10.27 2.96 9.04
C ILE A 27 9.33 3.52 7.98
N PHE A 28 8.48 4.44 8.42
CA PHE A 28 7.58 5.18 7.54
C PHE A 28 8.19 6.54 7.23
N ASN A 29 8.14 6.95 5.96
CA ASN A 29 8.58 8.28 5.59
C ASN A 29 7.46 9.28 5.87
N PRO A 30 7.63 10.21 6.85
CA PRO A 30 6.59 11.16 7.22
C PRO A 30 6.24 12.15 6.09
N GLN A 31 7.11 12.35 5.10
CA GLN A 31 6.80 13.18 3.92
C GLN A 31 5.76 12.55 2.99
N PHE A 32 5.56 11.23 3.07
CA PHE A 32 4.62 10.46 2.26
C PHE A 32 3.70 9.60 3.13
N THR A 33 3.43 10.07 4.35
CA THR A 33 2.49 9.45 5.28
C THR A 33 1.38 10.45 5.57
N ASP A 34 0.21 10.16 5.03
CA ASP A 34 -1.06 10.86 5.24
C ASP A 34 -2.07 9.90 5.91
N ASP A 35 -3.24 10.41 6.27
CA ASP A 35 -4.34 9.59 6.82
C ASP A 35 -4.87 8.51 5.85
N THR A 36 -4.56 8.65 4.55
CA THR A 36 -5.09 7.76 3.48
C THR A 36 -4.02 6.96 2.75
N ALA A 37 -2.73 7.22 3.03
CA ALA A 37 -1.59 6.61 2.35
C ALA A 37 -0.35 6.65 3.25
N ALA A 38 0.44 5.57 3.30
CA ALA A 38 1.68 5.51 4.05
C ALA A 38 2.80 4.90 3.22
N CYS A 39 3.91 5.62 3.08
CA CYS A 39 5.13 5.10 2.48
C CYS A 39 6.03 4.43 3.51
N MET A 40 6.15 3.11 3.38
CA MET A 40 7.10 2.31 4.13
C MET A 40 8.40 2.17 3.34
N VAL A 41 9.52 2.49 3.98
CA VAL A 41 10.85 2.32 3.40
C VAL A 41 11.42 0.99 3.88
N VAL A 42 11.58 0.04 2.97
CA VAL A 42 12.17 -1.28 3.28
C VAL A 42 13.69 -1.21 3.09
N SER A 43 14.14 -0.55 2.02
CA SER A 43 15.54 -0.31 1.70
C SER A 43 15.68 1.00 0.93
N GLU A 44 16.91 1.49 0.73
CA GLU A 44 17.17 2.72 -0.05
C GLU A 44 16.61 2.69 -1.49
N SER A 45 16.36 1.50 -2.03
CA SER A 45 15.76 1.30 -3.35
C SER A 45 14.39 0.64 -3.32
N ILE A 46 13.87 0.21 -2.18
CA ILE A 46 12.60 -0.53 -2.10
C ILE A 46 11.62 0.23 -1.21
N TYR A 47 10.53 0.66 -1.83
CA TYR A 47 9.49 1.46 -1.22
C TYR A 47 8.14 0.76 -1.37
N VAL A 48 7.39 0.69 -0.28
CA VAL A 48 6.06 0.08 -0.25
C VAL A 48 5.06 1.16 0.13
N MET A 49 4.16 1.47 -0.80
CA MET A 49 3.06 2.41 -0.60
C MET A 49 1.82 1.65 -0.14
N LEU A 50 1.45 1.83 1.11
CA LEU A 50 0.19 1.35 1.66
C LEU A 50 -0.88 2.38 1.34
N LEU A 51 -1.89 1.99 0.57
CA LEU A 51 -2.94 2.89 0.12
C LEU A 51 -4.30 2.39 0.62
N THR A 52 -5.16 3.31 1.05
CA THR A 52 -6.58 3.00 1.22
C THR A 52 -7.21 2.65 -0.15
N HIS A 53 -8.28 1.86 -0.14
CA HIS A 53 -9.00 1.51 -1.37
C HIS A 53 -9.43 2.75 -2.17
N GLU A 54 -9.88 3.80 -1.48
CA GLU A 54 -10.27 5.07 -2.12
C GLU A 54 -9.11 5.73 -2.85
N LYS A 55 -7.93 5.77 -2.23
CA LYS A 55 -6.72 6.33 -2.85
C LYS A 55 -6.22 5.46 -4.00
N PHE A 56 -6.27 4.13 -3.84
CA PHE A 56 -5.84 3.18 -4.87
C PHE A 56 -6.70 3.28 -6.15
N LEU A 57 -8.00 3.56 -6.01
CA LEU A 57 -8.89 3.82 -7.14
C LEU A 57 -8.49 5.05 -7.96
N LEU A 58 -7.82 6.04 -7.37
CA LEU A 58 -7.31 7.20 -8.10
C LEU A 58 -6.09 6.86 -8.96
N PHE A 59 -5.32 5.84 -8.57
CA PHE A 59 -4.12 5.41 -9.29
C PHE A 59 -4.41 4.40 -10.41
N THR A 60 -5.63 3.85 -10.47
CA THR A 60 -5.97 2.82 -11.45
C THR A 60 -7.28 3.16 -12.18
N PRO A 61 -7.32 3.17 -13.52
CA PRO A 61 -8.54 3.45 -14.28
C PRO A 61 -9.58 2.33 -14.23
N ILE A 62 -9.24 1.16 -13.65
CA ILE A 62 -10.17 0.05 -13.48
C ILE A 62 -10.82 0.12 -12.08
N PRO A 63 -12.16 0.02 -11.99
CA PRO A 63 -12.84 -0.06 -10.70
C PRO A 63 -12.31 -1.27 -9.95
N SER A 64 -12.07 -1.10 -8.64
CA SER A 64 -11.43 -2.07 -7.76
C SER A 64 -11.78 -3.49 -8.15
N ALA A 65 -10.76 -4.33 -8.32
CA ALA A 65 -10.96 -5.77 -8.37
C ALA A 65 -11.67 -6.20 -7.07
N MET A 66 -13.00 -6.16 -7.08
CA MET A 66 -13.79 -7.09 -6.30
C MET A 66 -13.24 -8.47 -6.65
N PRO A 67 -12.97 -9.35 -5.67
CA PRO A 67 -12.88 -10.76 -5.97
C PRO A 67 -14.27 -11.14 -6.50
N THR A 68 -14.43 -11.15 -7.82
CA THR A 68 -15.64 -11.62 -8.48
C THR A 68 -15.79 -13.06 -8.07
N LYS A 69 -16.60 -13.26 -7.02
CA LYS A 69 -17.32 -14.44 -6.60
C LYS A 69 -17.01 -15.62 -7.53
N ARG A 70 -16.27 -16.61 -7.00
CA ARG A 70 -16.14 -17.99 -7.49
C ARG A 70 -16.91 -18.21 -8.79
N ARG A 71 -16.21 -18.35 -9.92
CA ARG A 71 -16.76 -19.16 -11.02
C ARG A 71 -17.02 -20.55 -10.44
N LYS A 72 -18.28 -20.80 -10.10
CA LYS A 72 -18.81 -22.14 -9.92
C LYS A 72 -19.54 -22.42 -11.23
N CYS A 73 -19.14 -23.52 -11.87
CA CYS A 73 -19.53 -24.03 -13.17
C CYS A 73 -18.76 -23.41 -14.35
#